data_AF-A0A2J8GGT9-F1
#
_entry.id   AF-A0A2J8GGT9-F1
#
_cell.length_a   1.000
_cell.length_b   1.000
_cell.length_c   1.000
_cell.angle_alpha   90.00
_cell.angle_beta   90.00
_cell.angle_gamma   90.00
#
_symmetry.space_group_name_H-M   'P 1'
#
loop_
_entity.id
_entity.type
_entity.pdbx_description
1 polymer ?
#
loop_
_entity_poly.entity_id
_entity_poly.type
_entity_poly.pdbx_seq_one_letter_code
_entity_poly.pdbx_strand_id
1 'polypeptide(L)'
;MAQKGDCFSPLPLLRLAEDVQSSSAASMYAANFLEMLPNRVERIGRAVRDQNGVAAIDAVLSLKVNARAVGGLAVERDCWALEQCLRDGDASAAVMAAETVAKSSQALQVALSRYVSRYSVTEA
;
A
#
# COMPACT_ATOMS: atom_id res chain seq x y z
N MET A 1 -8.15 -5.88 -24.94
CA MET A 1 -9.04 -5.34 -23.88
C MET A 1 -8.26 -5.45 -22.58
N ALA A 2 -7.80 -4.32 -22.03
CA ALA A 2 -6.94 -4.33 -20.83
C ALA A 2 -7.74 -4.89 -19.65
N GLN A 3 -7.30 -6.02 -19.11
CA GLN A 3 -7.86 -6.57 -17.88
C GLN A 3 -7.65 -5.54 -16.77
N LYS A 4 -8.74 -5.19 -16.07
CA LYS A 4 -8.78 -4.24 -14.95
C LYS A 4 -7.60 -4.50 -14.01
N GLY A 5 -6.54 -3.69 -14.12
CA GLY A 5 -5.24 -3.99 -13.52
C GLY A 5 -5.36 -4.30 -12.03
N ASP A 6 -4.93 -5.49 -11.63
CA ASP A 6 -5.15 -6.02 -10.29
C ASP A 6 -4.56 -5.09 -9.23
N CYS A 7 -5.37 -4.73 -8.23
CA CYS A 7 -4.94 -3.87 -7.12
C CYS A 7 -3.98 -4.58 -6.14
N PHE A 8 -3.93 -5.90 -6.20
CA PHE A 8 -3.22 -6.79 -5.29
C PHE A 8 -2.72 -8.03 -6.02
N SER A 9 -1.51 -8.49 -5.67
CA SER A 9 -0.96 -9.78 -6.06
C SER A 9 -0.48 -10.54 -4.82
N PRO A 10 -0.82 -11.83 -4.63
CA PRO A 10 -0.34 -12.60 -3.50
C PRO A 10 1.13 -13.03 -3.64
N LEU A 11 1.73 -12.89 -4.83
CA LEU A 11 3.06 -13.44 -5.13
C LEU A 11 4.16 -12.97 -4.16
N PRO A 12 4.25 -11.69 -3.75
CA PRO A 12 5.26 -11.27 -2.79
C PRO A 12 5.11 -11.96 -1.42
N LEU A 13 3.88 -12.17 -0.95
CA LEU A 13 3.61 -12.84 0.31
C LEU A 13 3.86 -14.36 0.23
N LEU A 14 3.57 -14.97 -0.93
CA LEU A 14 3.91 -16.38 -1.18
C LEU A 14 5.42 -16.59 -1.19
N ARG A 15 6.18 -15.71 -1.86
CA ARG A 15 7.64 -15.74 -1.82
C ARG A 15 8.19 -15.52 -0.42
N LEU A 16 7.63 -14.56 0.33
CA LEU A 16 8.00 -14.35 1.72
C LEU A 16 7.77 -15.61 2.55
N ALA A 17 6.64 -16.30 2.38
CA ALA A 17 6.34 -17.56 3.05
C ALA A 17 7.34 -18.67 2.70
N GLU A 18 7.75 -18.77 1.43
CA GLU A 18 8.79 -19.70 0.97
C GLU A 18 10.16 -19.37 1.60
N ASP A 19 10.59 -18.11 1.55
CA ASP A 19 11.89 -17.66 2.05
C ASP A 19 12.05 -17.88 3.57
N VAL A 20 10.98 -17.65 4.34
CA VAL A 20 10.97 -17.84 5.80
C VAL A 20 10.42 -19.22 6.22
N GLN A 21 10.07 -20.06 5.26
CA GLN A 21 9.47 -21.40 5.47
C GLN A 21 8.25 -21.38 6.41
N SER A 22 7.43 -20.33 6.35
CA SER A 22 6.27 -20.17 7.21
C SER A 22 5.19 -19.31 6.56
N SER A 23 4.08 -19.96 6.20
CA SER A 23 2.86 -19.29 5.71
C SER A 23 2.22 -18.43 6.79
N SER A 24 2.31 -18.83 8.07
CA SER A 24 1.79 -18.06 9.20
C SER A 24 2.60 -16.79 9.46
N ALA A 25 3.94 -16.83 9.30
CA ALA A 25 4.76 -15.61 9.37
C ALA A 25 4.41 -14.60 8.27
N ALA A 26 4.19 -15.06 7.03
CA ALA A 26 3.78 -14.20 5.92
C ALA A 26 2.37 -13.63 6.11
N SER A 27 1.42 -14.43 6.62
CA SER A 27 0.06 -13.95 6.90
C SER A 27 0.02 -12.94 8.06
N MET A 28 0.82 -13.14 9.11
CA MET A 28 1.00 -12.16 10.19
C MET A 28 1.64 -10.87 9.67
N TYR A 29 2.63 -10.95 8.78
CA TYR A 29 3.21 -9.77 8.13
C TYR A 29 2.14 -8.96 7.38
N ALA A 30 1.29 -9.65 6.60
CA ALA A 30 0.17 -9.02 5.90
C ALA A 30 -0.85 -8.40 6.87
N ALA A 31 -1.18 -9.08 7.98
CA ALA A 31 -2.09 -8.56 9.00
C ALA A 31 -1.52 -7.30 9.69
N ASN A 32 -0.24 -7.31 10.07
CA ASN A 32 0.42 -6.14 10.66
C ASN A 32 0.45 -4.94 9.70
N PHE A 33 0.71 -5.19 8.41
CA PHE A 33 0.62 -4.13 7.40
C PHE A 33 -0.80 -3.56 7.29
N LEU A 34 -1.82 -4.44 7.29
CA LEU A 34 -3.22 -4.06 7.20
C LEU A 34 -3.63 -3.13 8.35
N GLU A 35 -3.18 -3.41 9.57
CA GLU A 35 -3.44 -2.56 10.75
C GLU A 35 -2.79 -1.17 10.63
N MET A 36 -1.58 -1.10 10.07
CA MET A 36 -0.85 0.17 9.93
C MET A 36 -1.32 1.02 8.74
N LEU A 37 -1.92 0.41 7.72
CA LEU A 37 -2.23 1.06 6.45
C LEU A 37 -3.08 2.33 6.60
N PRO A 38 -4.19 2.37 7.37
CA PRO A 38 -5.01 3.57 7.49
C PRO A 38 -4.25 4.78 8.03
N ASN A 39 -3.43 4.57 9.06
CA ASN A 39 -2.64 5.65 9.66
C ASN A 39 -1.58 6.20 8.67
N ARG A 40 -0.96 5.32 7.88
CA ARG A 40 0.02 5.73 6.85
C ARG A 40 -0.63 6.60 5.77
N VAL A 41 -1.83 6.22 5.32
CA VAL A 41 -2.60 6.99 4.32
C VAL A 41 -3.02 8.35 4.88
N GLU A 42 -3.49 8.39 6.13
CA GLU A 42 -3.85 9.64 6.81
C GLU A 42 -2.67 10.60 6.92
N ARG A 43 -1.48 10.08 7.28
CA ARG A 43 -0.24 10.88 7.36
C ARG A 43 0.12 11.51 6.02
N ILE A 44 -0.03 10.78 4.91
CA ILE A 44 0.20 11.32 3.56
C ILE A 44 -0.78 12.46 3.29
N GLY A 45 -2.09 12.22 3.46
CA GLY A 45 -3.12 13.23 3.20
C GLY A 45 -2.96 14.49 4.06
N ARG A 46 -2.53 14.33 5.32
CA ARG A 46 -2.19 15.46 6.19
C ARG A 46 -0.98 16.23 5.69
N ALA A 47 0.13 15.56 5.41
CA ALA A 47 1.36 16.23 4.97
C ALA A 47 1.18 16.98 3.63
N VAL A 48 0.40 16.41 2.71
CA VAL A 48 0.04 17.07 1.44
C VAL A 48 -0.81 18.32 1.67
N ARG A 49 -1.84 18.24 2.53
CA ARG A 49 -2.69 19.41 2.87
C ARG A 49 -1.92 20.51 3.59
N ASP A 50 -1.00 20.14 4.47
CA ASP A 50 -0.15 21.07 5.22
C ASP A 50 0.99 21.64 4.35
N GLN A 51 1.04 21.28 3.05
CA GLN A 51 2.10 21.65 2.09
C GLN A 51 3.52 21.31 2.58
N ASN A 52 3.63 20.31 3.45
CA ASN A 52 4.91 19.86 3.99
C ASN A 52 5.49 18.79 3.07
N GLY A 53 6.15 19.24 1.99
CA GLY A 53 6.70 18.36 0.95
C GLY A 53 7.68 17.31 1.47
N VAL A 54 8.53 17.65 2.44
CA VAL A 54 9.48 16.71 3.05
C VAL A 54 8.74 15.58 3.77
N ALA A 55 7.76 15.92 4.62
CA ALA A 55 6.96 14.93 5.33
C ALA A 55 6.08 14.10 4.38
N ALA A 56 5.58 14.71 3.30
CA ALA A 56 4.78 14.03 2.30
C ALA A 56 5.61 12.99 1.53
N ILE A 57 6.81 13.35 1.07
CA ILE A 57 7.72 12.44 0.37
C ILE A 57 8.12 11.28 1.28
N ASP A 58 8.50 11.54 2.53
CA ASP A 58 8.86 10.49 3.50
C ASP A 58 7.71 9.49 3.70
N ALA A 59 6.50 10.00 3.95
CA ALA A 59 5.32 9.16 4.15
C ALA A 59 4.98 8.32 2.90
N VAL A 60 5.09 8.91 1.71
CA VAL A 60 4.81 8.23 0.43
C VAL A 60 5.84 7.15 0.13
N LEU A 61 7.13 7.42 0.34
CA LEU A 61 8.18 6.42 0.14
C LEU A 61 8.01 5.22 1.08
N SER A 62 7.70 5.49 2.36
CA SER A 62 7.42 4.45 3.34
C SER A 62 6.23 3.58 2.92
N LEU A 63 5.11 4.19 2.50
CA LEU A 63 3.95 3.43 2.03
C LEU A 63 4.28 2.63 0.77
N LYS A 64 4.95 3.22 -0.21
CA LYS A 64 5.31 2.57 -1.49
C LYS A 64 6.10 1.27 -1.27
N VAL A 65 7.16 1.33 -0.46
CA VAL A 65 8.03 0.16 -0.19
C VAL A 65 7.23 -0.95 0.51
N ASN A 66 6.44 -0.60 1.52
CA ASN A 66 5.68 -1.59 2.27
C ASN A 66 4.51 -2.17 1.45
N ALA A 67 3.84 -1.35 0.63
CA ALA A 67 2.80 -1.80 -0.28
C ALA A 67 3.34 -2.82 -1.28
N ARG A 68 4.52 -2.59 -1.86
CA ARG A 68 5.19 -3.56 -2.74
C ARG A 68 5.44 -4.91 -2.04
N ALA A 69 5.89 -4.88 -0.79
CA ALA A 69 6.20 -6.08 -0.02
C ALA A 69 4.96 -6.97 0.23
N VAL A 70 3.77 -6.37 0.36
CA VAL A 70 2.50 -7.12 0.45
C VAL A 70 1.80 -7.31 -0.89
N GLY A 71 2.41 -6.88 -2.01
CA GLY A 71 1.84 -7.00 -3.34
C GLY A 71 0.72 -6.01 -3.68
N GLY A 72 0.68 -4.86 -3.03
CA GLY A 72 -0.23 -3.74 -3.32
C GLY A 72 0.15 -2.96 -4.57
N LEU A 73 -0.02 -3.58 -5.75
CA LEU A 73 0.42 -3.06 -7.05
C LEU A 73 -0.15 -1.67 -7.37
N ALA A 74 -1.44 -1.46 -7.13
CA ALA A 74 -2.09 -0.18 -7.40
C ALA A 74 -1.57 0.92 -6.45
N VAL A 75 -1.40 0.59 -5.17
CA VAL A 75 -0.88 1.53 -4.17
C VAL A 75 0.57 1.91 -4.49
N GLU A 76 1.42 0.95 -4.89
CA GLU A 76 2.80 1.23 -5.31
C GLU A 76 2.84 2.21 -6.48
N ARG A 77 2.04 1.95 -7.52
CA ARG A 77 1.95 2.82 -8.70
C ARG A 77 1.44 4.22 -8.35
N ASP A 78 0.37 4.31 -7.57
CA ASP A 78 -0.24 5.59 -7.24
C ASP A 78 0.65 6.40 -6.28
N CYS A 79 1.41 5.74 -5.39
CA CYS A 79 2.46 6.38 -4.59
C CYS A 79 3.58 6.94 -5.46
N TRP A 80 3.96 6.22 -6.53
CA TRP A 80 4.95 6.74 -7.48
C TRP A 80 4.45 8.00 -8.20
N ALA A 81 3.19 8.02 -8.62
CA ALA A 81 2.59 9.21 -9.24
C ALA A 81 2.57 10.41 -8.28
N LEU A 82 2.14 10.18 -7.02
CA LEU A 82 2.16 11.22 -5.98
C LEU A 82 3.58 11.74 -5.71
N GLU A 83 4.57 10.85 -5.64
CA GLU A 83 5.97 11.23 -5.46
C GLU A 83 6.47 12.17 -6.57
N GLN A 84 6.06 11.96 -7.82
CA GLN A 84 6.40 12.88 -8.92
C GLN A 84 5.73 14.23 -8.74
N CYS A 85 4.42 14.27 -8.47
CA CYS A 85 3.70 15.54 -8.23
C CYS A 85 4.31 16.36 -7.10
N LEU A 86 4.75 15.69 -6.02
CA LEU A 86 5.43 16.34 -4.89
C LEU A 86 6.79 16.92 -5.27
N ARG A 87 7.55 16.23 -6.15
CA ARG A 87 8.84 16.73 -6.64
C ARG A 87 8.70 17.89 -7.62
N ASP A 88 7.66 17.85 -8.44
CA ASP A 88 7.35 18.91 -9.41
C ASP A 88 6.79 20.17 -8.73
N GLY A 89 6.43 20.09 -7.44
CA GLY A 89 5.90 21.21 -6.67
C GLY A 89 4.46 21.58 -7.01
N ASP A 90 3.75 20.74 -7.79
CA ASP A 90 2.34 20.95 -8.12
C ASP A 90 1.45 20.48 -6.96
N ALA A 91 1.10 21.42 -6.08
CA ALA A 91 0.27 21.15 -4.91
C ALA A 91 -1.14 20.63 -5.29
N SER A 92 -1.72 21.10 -6.39
CA SER A 92 -3.06 20.66 -6.81
C SER A 92 -3.02 19.21 -7.30
N ALA A 93 -2.04 18.89 -8.15
CA ALA A 93 -1.82 17.52 -8.61
C ALA A 93 -1.47 16.58 -7.45
N ALA A 94 -0.69 17.04 -6.47
CA ALA A 94 -0.36 16.26 -5.28
C ALA A 94 -1.60 15.91 -4.43
N VAL A 95 -2.55 16.84 -4.27
CA VAL A 95 -3.81 16.57 -3.55
C VAL A 95 -4.61 15.48 -4.29
N MET A 96 -4.78 15.62 -5.60
CA MET A 96 -5.50 14.64 -6.43
C MET A 96 -4.83 13.25 -6.41
N ALA A 97 -3.51 13.22 -6.45
CA ALA A 97 -2.74 11.99 -6.36
C ALA A 97 -2.84 11.34 -4.96
N ALA A 98 -2.86 12.14 -3.88
CA ALA A 98 -3.06 11.63 -2.52
C ALA A 98 -4.45 11.01 -2.31
N GLU A 99 -5.50 11.60 -2.89
CA GLU A 99 -6.83 10.99 -2.89
C GLU A 99 -6.85 9.66 -3.66
N THR A 100 -6.08 9.57 -4.75
CA THR A 100 -5.95 8.34 -5.54
C THR A 100 -5.26 7.24 -4.73
N VAL A 101 -4.17 7.57 -4.01
CA VAL A 101 -3.50 6.67 -3.06
C VAL A 101 -4.47 6.18 -1.98
N ALA A 102 -5.32 7.06 -1.45
CA ALA A 102 -6.31 6.68 -0.45
C ALA A 102 -7.33 5.68 -1.01
N LYS A 103 -7.83 5.89 -2.23
CA LYS A 103 -8.78 4.98 -2.91
C LYS A 103 -8.15 3.62 -3.19
N SER A 104 -6.92 3.57 -3.72
CA SER A 104 -6.24 2.29 -3.97
C SER A 104 -5.86 1.58 -2.68
N SER A 105 -5.55 2.31 -1.62
CA SER A 105 -5.28 1.73 -0.29
C SER A 105 -6.52 1.07 0.32
N GLN A 106 -7.71 1.65 0.15
CA GLN A 106 -8.97 1.00 0.56
C GLN A 106 -9.22 -0.30 -0.22
N ALA A 107 -8.97 -0.28 -1.54
CA ALA A 107 -9.09 -1.49 -2.36
C ALA A 107 -8.10 -2.59 -1.92
N LEU A 108 -6.85 -2.20 -1.63
CA LEU A 108 -5.84 -3.10 -1.09
C LEU A 108 -6.26 -3.66 0.27
N GLN A 109 -6.80 -2.83 1.17
CA GLN A 109 -7.27 -3.26 2.48
C GLN A 109 -8.29 -4.40 2.35
N VAL A 110 -9.28 -4.24 1.46
CA VAL A 110 -10.29 -5.30 1.20
C VAL A 110 -9.65 -6.57 0.65
N ALA A 111 -8.75 -6.46 -0.33
CA ALA A 111 -8.09 -7.61 -0.93
C ALA A 111 -7.19 -8.35 0.07
N LEU A 112 -6.43 -7.60 0.87
CA LEU A 112 -5.48 -8.14 1.83
C LEU A 112 -6.20 -8.77 3.03
N SER A 113 -7.31 -8.21 3.51
CA SER A 113 -8.16 -8.85 4.53
C SER A 113 -8.66 -10.21 4.08
N ARG A 114 -9.11 -10.34 2.81
CA ARG A 114 -9.54 -11.63 2.24
C ARG A 114 -8.39 -12.63 2.16
N TYR A 115 -7.19 -12.17 1.82
CA TYR A 115 -5.99 -13.00 1.83
C TYR A 115 -5.72 -13.50 3.25
N VAL A 116 -5.64 -12.60 4.25
CA VAL A 116 -5.37 -12.97 5.65
C VAL A 116 -6.42 -13.96 6.17
N SER A 117 -7.72 -13.73 5.94
CA SER A 117 -8.79 -14.66 6.31
C SER A 117 -8.67 -16.04 5.68
N ARG A 118 -8.06 -16.17 4.50
CA ARG A 118 -7.88 -17.46 3.82
C ARG A 118 -6.77 -18.29 4.46
N TYR A 119 -5.72 -17.64 4.98
CA TYR A 119 -4.54 -18.30 5.54
C TYR A 119 -4.58 -18.41 7.08
N SER A 120 -5.51 -17.75 7.75
CA SER A 120 -5.75 -17.93 9.20
C SER A 120 -6.53 -19.20 9.56
N VAL A 121 -7.19 -19.85 8.58
CA VAL A 121 -8.01 -21.06 8.79
C VAL A 121 -7.22 -22.37 8.55
N THR A 122 -6.02 -22.30 7.98
CA THR A 122 -5.28 -23.50 7.53
C THR A 122 -4.40 -24.14 8.61
N GLU A 123 -4.38 -23.61 9.84
CA GLU A 123 -3.61 -24.16 10.97
C GLU A 123 -4.52 -24.56 12.15
N ALA A 124 -5.57 -25.36 11.87
CA ALA A 124 -6.40 -26.01 12.89
C ALA A 124 -6.57 -27.51 12.58
#